data_AF-A0A103XWQ2-F1
#
_entry.id   AF-A0A103XWQ2-F1
#
_cell.length_a   1.000
_cell.length_b   1.000
_cell.length_c   1.000
_cell.angle_alpha   90.00
_cell.angle_beta   90.00
_cell.angle_gamma   90.00
#
_symmetry.space_group_name_H-M   'P 1'
#
loop_
_entity.id
_entity.type
_entity.pdbx_description
1 polymer ?
#
loop_
_entity_poly.entity_id
_entity_poly.type
_entity_poly.pdbx_seq_one_letter_code
_entity_poly.pdbx_strand_id
1 'polypeptide(L)'
;MPFTFLDTFGFHGPHTNEVLVDKALKEEGLRDKFQIATKFGIQWINGKQDMCGDPAYVRSACEASLKRLDIDCIDFFYVHRIDICVPVKVT
;
A
#
# COMPACT_ATOMS: atom_id res chain seq x y z
N MET A 1 4.70 7.10 -24.31
CA MET A 1 3.92 7.63 -23.17
C MET A 1 4.85 7.71 -21.98
N PRO A 2 5.00 8.86 -21.30
CA PRO A 2 5.66 8.88 -20.01
C PRO A 2 4.82 8.05 -19.01
N PHE A 3 5.46 7.11 -18.34
CA PHE A 3 4.86 6.34 -17.25
C PHE A 3 4.98 7.16 -15.96
N THR A 4 3.85 7.58 -15.40
CA THR A 4 3.79 8.49 -14.23
C THR A 4 3.01 7.90 -13.04
N PHE A 5 2.69 6.61 -13.08
CA PHE A 5 1.86 5.95 -12.07
C PHE A 5 2.58 4.71 -11.53
N LEU A 6 2.88 4.69 -10.22
CA LEU A 6 3.56 3.59 -9.57
C LEU A 6 2.60 2.83 -8.67
N ASP A 7 2.40 1.55 -8.96
CA ASP A 7 1.60 0.64 -8.14
C ASP A 7 2.53 -0.27 -7.31
N THR A 8 2.38 -0.23 -5.98
CA THR A 8 3.15 -1.04 -5.04
C THR A 8 2.22 -1.75 -4.05
N PHE A 9 2.78 -2.53 -3.12
CA PHE A 9 2.03 -3.23 -2.09
C PHE A 9 2.91 -3.51 -0.88
N GLY A 10 2.41 -3.20 0.32
CA GLY A 10 3.18 -3.26 1.57
C GLY A 10 3.76 -4.63 1.94
N PHE A 11 3.25 -5.75 1.38
CA PHE A 11 3.78 -7.09 1.63
C PHE A 11 4.74 -7.61 0.56
N HIS A 12 4.99 -6.89 -0.54
CA HIS A 12 5.99 -7.32 -1.52
C HIS A 12 7.40 -7.23 -0.91
N GLY A 13 8.11 -8.36 -0.91
CA GLY A 13 9.46 -8.51 -0.34
C GLY A 13 9.49 -8.00 1.10
N PRO A 14 9.00 -8.78 2.09
CA PRO A 14 8.46 -8.30 3.38
C PRO A 14 8.75 -6.82 3.71
N HIS A 15 7.84 -5.92 3.33
CA HIS A 15 7.88 -4.48 3.60
C HIS A 15 9.02 -3.66 2.95
N THR A 16 9.79 -4.21 2.01
CA THR A 16 10.91 -3.52 1.37
C THR A 16 10.52 -2.77 0.10
N ASN A 17 9.49 -3.21 -0.62
CA ASN A 17 9.16 -2.62 -1.93
C ASN A 17 8.80 -1.13 -1.82
N GLU A 18 7.92 -0.78 -0.88
CA GLU A 18 7.53 0.62 -0.64
C GLU A 18 8.73 1.50 -0.27
N VAL A 19 9.67 0.98 0.52
CA VAL A 19 10.91 1.70 0.89
C VAL A 19 11.82 1.90 -0.33
N LEU A 20 11.91 0.92 -1.22
CA LEU A 20 12.72 1.01 -2.44
C LEU A 20 12.11 1.99 -3.45
N VAL A 21 10.78 2.02 -3.57
CA VAL A 21 10.07 2.99 -4.42
C VAL A 21 10.34 4.41 -3.96
N ASP A 22 10.20 4.68 -2.66
CA ASP A 22 10.50 5.99 -2.10
C ASP A 22 11.95 6.41 -2.36
N LYS A 23 12.89 5.53 -2.01
CA LYS A 23 14.33 5.78 -2.19
C LYS A 23 14.65 6.11 -3.65
N ALA A 24 14.16 5.32 -4.61
CA ALA A 24 14.40 5.55 -6.02
C ALA A 24 13.83 6.89 -6.52
N LEU A 25 12.63 7.27 -6.06
CA LEU A 25 12.02 8.54 -6.46
C LEU A 25 12.74 9.76 -5.86
N LYS A 26 13.21 9.65 -4.62
CA LYS A 26 13.96 10.72 -3.94
C LYS A 26 15.36 10.90 -4.51
N GLU A 27 16.09 9.81 -4.76
CA GLU A 27 17.44 9.86 -5.33
C GLU A 27 17.46 10.56 -6.71
N GLU A 28 16.43 10.37 -7.52
CA GLU A 28 16.29 10.98 -8.84
C GLU A 28 15.56 12.34 -8.83
N GLY A 29 15.07 12.81 -7.67
CA GLY A 29 14.31 14.06 -7.55
C GLY A 29 12.98 14.04 -8.33
N LEU A 30 12.33 12.88 -8.41
CA LEU A 30 11.13 12.66 -9.22
C LEU A 30 9.86 12.45 -8.40
N ARG A 31 9.91 12.57 -7.07
CA ARG A 31 8.76 12.28 -6.19
C ARG A 31 7.46 12.95 -6.65
N ASP A 32 7.51 14.24 -7.00
CA ASP A 32 6.32 15.01 -7.39
C ASP A 32 5.82 14.72 -8.81
N LYS A 33 6.58 13.93 -9.60
CA LYS A 33 6.23 13.55 -10.97
C LYS A 33 5.45 12.23 -11.05
N PHE A 34 5.37 11.50 -9.95
CA PHE A 34 4.72 10.20 -9.89
C PHE A 34 3.54 10.20 -8.92
N GLN A 35 2.43 9.63 -9.39
CA GLN A 35 1.32 9.21 -8.56
C GLN A 35 1.65 7.85 -7.95
N ILE A 36 1.41 7.69 -6.66
CA ILE A 36 1.71 6.46 -5.92
C ILE A 36 0.40 5.80 -5.51
N ALA A 37 0.24 4.55 -5.94
CA ALA A 37 -0.81 3.66 -5.51
C ALA A 37 -0.26 2.54 -4.63
N THR A 38 -0.99 2.22 -3.56
CA THR A 38 -0.71 1.03 -2.76
C THR A 38 -2.02 0.40 -2.29
N LYS A 39 -1.90 -0.80 -1.73
CA LYS A 39 -3.02 -1.71 -1.51
C LYS A 39 -3.06 -2.23 -0.09
N PHE A 40 -4.26 -2.53 0.39
CA PHE A 40 -4.49 -3.24 1.65
C PHE A 40 -5.36 -4.49 1.44
N GLY A 41 -5.70 -5.20 2.51
CA GLY A 41 -6.70 -6.27 2.47
C GLY A 41 -6.12 -7.68 2.49
N ILE A 42 -4.79 -7.80 2.58
CA ILE A 42 -4.11 -9.08 2.73
C ILE A 42 -3.22 -9.01 3.97
N GLN A 43 -3.41 -9.95 4.89
CA GLN A 43 -2.58 -10.14 6.07
C GLN A 43 -1.95 -11.54 6.04
N TRP A 44 -0.90 -11.73 6.83
CA TRP A 44 -0.26 -13.03 7.00
C TRP A 44 -0.44 -13.51 8.44
N ILE A 45 -1.23 -14.56 8.62
CA ILE A 45 -1.44 -15.21 9.92
C ILE A 45 -0.80 -16.60 9.85
N ASN A 46 0.15 -16.88 10.75
CA ASN A 46 0.81 -18.19 10.85
C ASN A 46 1.37 -18.70 9.51
N GLY A 47 1.99 -17.79 8.73
CA GLY A 47 2.57 -18.12 7.43
C GLY A 47 1.56 -18.39 6.31
N LYS A 48 0.27 -18.12 6.55
CA LYS A 48 -0.78 -18.20 5.53
C LYS A 48 -1.32 -16.81 5.23
N GLN A 49 -1.63 -16.61 3.96
CA GLN A 49 -2.32 -15.42 3.51
C GLN A 49 -3.78 -15.47 3.96
N ASP A 50 -4.28 -14.36 4.46
CA ASP A 50 -5.67 -14.16 4.88
C ASP A 50 -6.19 -12.80 4.38
N MET A 51 -7.50 -12.67 4.23
CA MET A 51 -8.15 -11.47 3.70
C MET A 51 -8.77 -10.72 4.87
N CYS A 52 -8.46 -9.42 4.98
CA CYS A 52 -8.88 -8.63 6.14
C CYS A 52 -9.46 -7.29 5.69
N GLY A 53 -10.78 -7.16 5.81
CA GLY A 53 -11.52 -5.93 5.50
C GLY A 53 -11.86 -5.12 6.75
N ASP A 54 -11.32 -5.48 7.92
CA ASP A 54 -11.60 -4.80 9.18
C ASP A 54 -11.08 -3.34 9.15
N PRO A 55 -11.93 -2.33 9.45
CA PRO A 55 -11.53 -0.92 9.34
C PRO A 55 -10.35 -0.51 10.22
N ALA A 56 -10.12 -1.16 11.37
CA ALA A 56 -8.94 -0.88 12.18
C ALA A 56 -7.67 -1.42 11.51
N TYR A 57 -7.74 -2.62 10.92
CA TYR A 57 -6.65 -3.13 10.08
C TYR A 57 -6.39 -2.22 8.88
N VAL A 58 -7.42 -1.80 8.13
CA VAL A 58 -7.27 -0.91 6.96
C VAL A 58 -6.54 0.37 7.33
N ARG A 59 -6.91 0.98 8.45
CA ARG A 59 -6.22 2.18 8.98
C ARG A 59 -4.76 1.88 9.29
N SER A 60 -4.48 0.80 10.01
CA SER A 60 -3.11 0.41 10.36
C SER A 60 -2.25 0.13 9.12
N ALA A 61 -2.84 -0.46 8.08
CA ALA A 61 -2.16 -0.74 6.82
C ALA A 61 -1.81 0.56 6.09
N CYS A 62 -2.74 1.53 6.06
CA CYS A 62 -2.51 2.86 5.50
C CYS A 62 -1.37 3.58 6.21
N GLU A 63 -1.41 3.67 7.54
CA GLU A 63 -0.36 4.32 8.35
C GLU A 63 1.01 3.67 8.14
N ALA A 64 1.05 2.34 8.06
CA ALA A 64 2.28 1.61 7.81
C ALA A 64 2.83 1.86 6.39
N SER A 65 1.97 1.96 5.37
CA SER A 65 2.37 2.29 4.01
C SER A 65 2.86 3.73 3.88
N LEU A 66 2.18 4.71 4.48
CA LEU A 66 2.63 6.11 4.54
C LEU A 66 4.04 6.21 5.13
N LYS A 67 4.30 5.49 6.23
CA LYS A 67 5.62 5.46 6.88
C LYS A 67 6.70 4.83 5.99
N ARG A 68 6.41 3.75 5.26
CA ARG A 68 7.39 3.06 4.40
C ARG A 68 7.67 3.81 3.12
N LEU A 69 6.66 4.46 2.57
CA LEU A 69 6.78 5.35 1.43
C LEU A 69 7.36 6.72 1.81
N ASP A 70 7.38 7.07 3.10
CA ASP A 70 7.84 8.36 3.62
C ASP A 70 7.17 9.54 2.88
N ILE A 71 5.83 9.49 2.85
CA ILE A 71 4.92 10.47 2.23
C ILE A 71 3.74 10.75 3.15
N ASP A 72 3.17 11.95 3.03
CA ASP A 72 2.01 12.37 3.83
C ASP A 72 0.66 11.93 3.22
N CYS A 73 0.64 11.58 1.93
CA CYS A 73 -0.57 11.22 1.21
C CYS A 73 -0.29 10.19 0.11
N ILE A 74 -1.17 9.19 0.01
CA ILE A 74 -1.20 8.18 -1.06
C ILE A 74 -2.24 8.62 -2.09
N ASP A 75 -1.86 8.73 -3.36
CA ASP A 75 -2.76 9.16 -4.44
C ASP A 75 -3.91 8.18 -4.67
N PHE A 76 -3.64 6.87 -4.55
CA PHE A 76 -4.65 5.83 -4.67
C PHE A 76 -4.42 4.67 -3.70
N PHE A 77 -5.28 4.58 -2.68
CA PHE A 77 -5.25 3.52 -1.69
C PHE A 77 -6.47 2.61 -1.87
N TYR A 78 -6.25 1.33 -2.17
CA TYR A 78 -7.34 0.45 -2.58
C TYR A 78 -7.24 -0.98 -2.03
N VAL A 79 -8.36 -1.68 -2.00
CA VAL A 79 -8.43 -3.07 -1.55
C VAL A 79 -7.82 -4.01 -2.60
N HIS A 80 -6.83 -4.81 -2.19
CA HIS A 80 -6.17 -5.79 -3.05
C HIS A 80 -7.06 -7.02 -3.27
N ARG A 81 -7.68 -7.50 -2.19
CA ARG A 81 -8.64 -8.62 -2.17
C ARG A 81 -9.72 -8.33 -1.14
N ILE A 82 -10.98 -8.55 -1.52
CA ILE A 82 -12.13 -8.30 -0.66
C ILE A 82 -12.20 -9.42 0.38
N ASP A 83 -12.35 -9.02 1.64
CA ASP A 83 -12.80 -9.88 2.72
C ASP A 83 -14.33 -9.99 2.64
N ILE A 84 -14.83 -11.18 2.33
CA ILE A 84 -16.28 -11.43 2.17
C ILE A 84 -17.02 -11.48 3.51
N CYS A 85 -16.30 -11.53 4.64
CA CYS A 85 -16.89 -11.55 5.97
C CYS A 85 -17.21 -10.13 6.48
N VAL A 86 -16.62 -9.08 5.87
CA VAL A 86 -16.82 -7.69 6.24
C VAL A 86 -17.56 -6.95 5.13
N PRO A 87 -18.66 -6.22 5.42
CA PRO A 87 -19.34 -5.44 4.39
C PRO A 87 -18.44 -4.35 3.81
N VAL A 88 -18.32 -4.29 2.48
CA VAL A 88 -17.44 -3.32 1.77
C VAL A 88 -17.68 -1.86 2.18
N LYS A 89 -18.91 -1.49 2.57
CA LYS A 89 -19.23 -0.12 3.02
C LYS A 89 -18.49 0.30 4.30
N VAL A 90 -18.09 -0.66 5.13
CA VAL A 90 -17.39 -0.40 6.40
C VAL A 90 -15.90 -0.71 6.33
N THR A 91 -15.42 -1.22 5.19
CA THR A 91 -14.00 -1.43 4.90
C THR A 91 -13.31 -0.11 4.55
#